data_AF-A0A7C5Q9L5-F1
#
_entry.id   AF-A0A7C5Q9L5-F1
#
_cell.length_a   1.000
_cell.length_b   1.000
_cell.length_c   1.000
_cell.angle_alpha   90.00
_cell.angle_beta   90.00
_cell.angle_gamma   90.00
#
_symmetry.space_group_name_H-M   'P 1'
#
loop_
_entity.id
_entity.type
_entity.pdbx_description
1 polymer ?
#
loop_
_entity_poly.entity_id
_entity_poly.type
_entity_poly.pdbx_seq_one_letter_code
_entity_poly.pdbx_strand_id
1 'polypeptide(L)' 'MPFIGNISLPEILVILLIVFVLFGASRLPEAGKALGAGIRNFKKALSGEIEEEKNIKEVKAEDVEEDKKESAKTG' A
#
# COMPACT_ATOMS: atom_id res chain seq x y z
N MET A 1 31.27 -18.14 -9.70
CA MET A 1 30.23 -18.19 -8.66
C MET A 1 29.64 -16.78 -8.51
N PRO A 2 28.49 -16.47 -9.14
CA PRO A 2 27.94 -15.12 -9.12
C PRO A 2 26.59 -15.07 -8.39
N PHE A 3 26.60 -14.79 -7.07
CA PHE A 3 25.37 -14.65 -6.29
C PHE A 3 25.30 -13.36 -5.44
N ILE A 4 26.30 -12.46 -5.51
CA ILE A 4 26.40 -11.32 -4.56
C ILE A 4 26.36 -9.95 -5.27
N GLY A 5 26.35 -9.90 -6.60
CA GLY A 5 26.60 -8.66 -7.34
C GLY A 5 25.37 -7.83 -7.69
N ASN A 6 24.21 -8.45 -7.93
CA ASN A 6 23.06 -7.75 -8.48
C ASN A 6 21.79 -8.40 -7.96
N ILE A 7 21.33 -7.97 -6.78
CA ILE A 7 19.98 -8.30 -6.32
C ILE A 7 19.03 -7.81 -7.41
N SER A 8 18.53 -8.77 -8.17
CA SER A 8 17.74 -8.49 -9.35
C SER A 8 16.30 -8.27 -8.91
N LEU A 9 15.51 -7.48 -9.66
CA LEU A 9 14.08 -7.30 -9.37
C LEU A 9 13.32 -8.61 -9.09
N PRO A 10 13.60 -9.74 -9.78
CA PRO A 10 12.98 -11.03 -9.47
C PRO A 10 13.28 -11.55 -8.06
N GLU A 11 14.50 -11.40 -7.55
CA GLU A 11 14.84 -11.84 -6.19
C GLU A 11 14.10 -11.02 -5.14
N ILE A 12 14.01 -9.70 -5.33
CA ILE A 12 13.24 -8.82 -4.43
C ILE A 12 11.77 -9.24 -4.42
N LEU A 13 11.20 -9.57 -5.58
CA LEU A 13 9.83 -10.05 -5.71
C LEU A 13 9.58 -11.37 -4.96
N VAL A 14 10.52 -12.32 -5.04
CA VAL A 14 10.42 -13.60 -4.32
C VAL A 14 10.47 -13.38 -2.81
N ILE A 15 11.38 -12.52 -2.32
CA ILE A 15 11.47 -12.19 -0.90
C ILE A 15 10.18 -11.47 -0.44
N LEU A 16 9.70 -10.53 -1.23
CA LEU A 16 8.45 -9.81 -0.95
C LEU A 16 7.27 -10.78 -0.85
N LEU A 17 7.20 -11.78 -1.73
CA LEU A 17 6.15 -12.81 -1.70
C LEU A 17 6.20 -13.64 -0.42
N ILE A 18 7.38 -14.04 0.04
CA ILE A 18 7.54 -14.79 1.30
C ILE A 18 7.06 -13.93 2.47
N VAL A 19 7.50 -12.68 2.55
CA VAL A 19 7.04 -11.72 3.57
C VAL A 19 5.52 -11.54 3.49
N PHE A 20 4.97 -11.40 2.28
CA PHE A 20 3.54 -11.24 2.06
C PHE A 20 2.72 -12.45 2.54
N VAL A 21 3.24 -13.68 2.40
CA VAL A 21 2.59 -14.88 2.93
C VAL A 21 2.65 -14.93 4.46
N LEU A 22 3.76 -14.51 5.07
CA LEU A 22 3.92 -14.51 6.54
C LEU A 22 3.08 -13.43 7.22
N PHE A 23 3.05 -12.22 6.67
CA PHE A 23 2.36 -11.07 7.24
C PHE A 23 0.94 -10.89 6.69
N GLY A 24 0.65 -11.45 5.52
CA GLY A 24 -0.62 -11.30 4.83
C GLY A 24 -0.72 -10.01 3.99
N ALA A 25 -1.68 -10.01 3.05
CA ALA A 25 -1.89 -8.93 2.10
C ALA A 25 -2.27 -7.59 2.72
N SER A 26 -2.95 -7.62 3.88
CA SER A 26 -3.50 -6.43 4.51
C SER A 26 -2.49 -5.69 5.40
N ARG A 27 -1.46 -6.38 5.91
CA ARG A 27 -0.52 -5.79 6.88
C ARG A 27 0.53 -4.88 6.24
N LEU A 28 0.99 -5.23 5.04
CA LEU A 28 1.93 -4.41 4.27
C LEU A 28 1.38 -3.01 3.91
N PRO A 29 0.16 -2.87 3.35
CA PRO A 29 -0.42 -1.55 3.07
C PRO A 29 -0.81 -0.79 4.33
N GLU A 30 -1.23 -1.46 5.41
CA GLU A 30 -1.51 -0.83 6.70
C GLU A 30 -0.23 -0.21 7.30
N ALA A 31 0.87 -0.96 7.33
CA ALA A 31 2.19 -0.47 7.75
C ALA A 31 2.69 0.66 6.83
N GLY A 32 2.53 0.51 5.51
CA GLY A 32 2.90 1.55 4.54
C GLY A 32 2.11 2.85 4.72
N LYS A 33 0.81 2.78 5.02
CA LYS A 33 -0.02 3.96 5.32
C LYS A 33 0.47 4.69 6.58
N ALA A 34 0.77 3.96 7.65
CA ALA A 34 1.28 4.53 8.90
C ALA A 34 2.67 5.18 8.71
N LEU A 35 3.60 4.46 8.06
CA LEU A 35 4.94 4.98 7.75
C LEU A 35 4.87 6.19 6.81
N GLY A 36 4.04 6.11 5.77
CA GLY A 36 3.83 7.21 4.82
C GLY A 36 3.25 8.47 5.47
N ALA A 37 2.29 8.31 6.40
CA ALA A 37 1.77 9.42 7.18
C ALA A 37 2.86 10.06 8.05
N GLY A 38 3.68 9.24 8.72
CA GLY A 38 4.82 9.71 9.51
C GLY A 38 5.85 10.47 8.67
N ILE A 39 6.26 9.93 7.53
CA ILE A 39 7.21 10.58 6.61
C ILE A 39 6.62 11.88 6.05
N ARG A 40 5.33 11.91 5.70
CA ARG A 40 4.65 13.12 5.22
C ARG A 40 4.63 14.21 6.28
N ASN A 41 4.30 13.87 7.52
CA ASN A 41 4.31 14.81 8.64
C ASN A 41 5.73 15.30 8.95
N PHE A 42 6.72 14.41 8.90
CA PHE A 42 8.13 14.77 9.06
C PHE A 42 8.61 15.75 7.98
N LYS A 43 8.28 15.48 6.71
CA LYS A 43 8.59 16.39 5.60
C LYS A 43 7.91 17.75 5.75
N LYS A 44 6.63 17.77 6.15
CA LYS A 44 5.88 19.01 6.41
C LYS A 44 6.51 19.85 7.52
N ALA A 45 6.89 19.22 8.63
CA ALA A 45 7.57 19.89 9.74
C ALA A 45 8.92 20.49 9.31
N LEU A 46 9.66 19.80 8.44
CA LEU A 46 10.92 20.31 7.88
C LEU A 46 10.72 21.44 6.86
N SER A 47 9.63 21.42 6.09
CA SER A 47 9.33 22.43 5.07
C SER A 47 8.62 23.68 5.63
N GLY A 48 8.23 23.70 6.91
CA GLY A 48 7.56 24.85 7.54
C GLY A 48 6.12 25.08 7.08
N GLU A 49 5.58 24.20 6.24
CA GLU A 49 4.19 24.23 5.77
C GLU A 49 3.28 23.53 6.80
N ILE A 50 2.75 24.32 7.74
CA ILE A 50 1.72 23.86 8.67
C ILE A 50 0.36 23.95 7.96
N GLU A 51 0.02 22.93 7.17
CA GLU A 51 -1.34 22.78 6.65
C GLU A 51 -2.20 21.95 7.63
N GLU A 52 -3.29 22.56 8.09
CA GLU A 52 -4.32 21.95 8.94
C GLU A 52 -4.79 20.58 8.41
N GLU A 53 -4.86 19.61 9.32
CA GLU A 53 -5.12 18.20 9.04
C GLU A 53 -6.53 17.97 8.47
N LYS A 54 -6.62 17.73 7.15
CA LYS A 54 -7.81 17.07 6.59
C LYS A 54 -7.77 15.59 6.97
N ASN A 55 -8.55 15.28 8.02
CA ASN A 55 -9.12 14.00 8.41
C ASN A 55 -8.97 12.90 7.35
N ILE A 56 -8.14 11.91 7.65
CA ILE A 56 -8.05 10.66 6.89
C ILE A 56 -9.33 9.88 7.21
N LYS A 57 -10.34 10.04 6.36
CA LYS A 57 -11.52 9.18 6.39
C LYS A 57 -11.06 7.72 6.23
N GLU A 58 -11.51 6.88 7.14
CA GLU A 58 -11.48 5.42 7.04
C GLU A 58 -11.87 5.00 5.63
N VAL A 59 -10.92 4.46 4.87
CA VAL A 59 -11.24 3.63 3.71
C VAL A 59 -11.09 2.20 4.20
N LYS A 60 -12.21 1.70 4.71
CA LYS A 60 -12.51 0.29 4.95
C LYS A 60 -12.21 -0.45 3.64
N ALA A 61 -11.28 -1.40 3.69
CA ALA A 61 -10.83 -2.19 2.55
C ALA A 61 -11.72 -3.44 2.36
N GLU A 62 -13.03 -3.25 2.41
CA GLU A 62 -14.05 -4.28 2.21
C GLU A 62 -15.11 -3.60 1.34
N ASP A 63 -15.05 -3.84 0.02
CA ASP A 63 -16.10 -3.63 -0.99
C ASP A 63 -15.42 -3.52 -2.38
N VAL A 64 -14.69 -4.57 -2.78
CA VAL A 64 -14.38 -4.84 -4.20
C VAL A 64 -14.64 -6.31 -4.46
N GLU A 65 -15.88 -6.74 -4.29
CA GLU A 65 -16.43 -7.94 -4.92
C GLU A 65 -17.95 -7.76 -4.96
N GLU A 66 -18.55 -8.00 -6.14
CA GLU A 66 -19.96 -7.78 -6.51
C GLU A 66 -20.39 -6.36 -6.92
N ASP A 67 -20.09 -5.96 -8.17
CA ASP A 67 -21.13 -5.49 -9.11
C ASP A 67 -20.57 -5.42 -10.55
N LYS A 68 -20.74 -6.51 -11.33
CA LYS A 68 -20.59 -6.43 -12.81
C LYS A 68 -21.44 -7.46 -13.56
N LYS A 69 -22.64 -7.79 -13.07
CA LYS A 69 -23.55 -8.70 -13.79
C LYS A 69 -25.04 -8.33 -13.72
N GLU A 70 -25.46 -7.07 -13.59
CA GLU A 70 -26.91 -6.79 -13.71
C GLU A 70 -27.28 -5.36 -14.15
N SER A 71 -26.86 -4.92 -15.34
CA SER A 71 -27.62 -3.91 -16.12
C SER A 71 -27.04 -3.72 -17.53
N ALA A 72 -27.33 -4.67 -18.42
CA ALA A 72 -27.30 -4.43 -19.86
C ALA A 72 -28.20 -5.43 -20.60
N LYS A 73 -29.51 -5.40 -20.31
CA LYS A 73 -30.62 -5.68 -21.26
C LYS A 73 -31.97 -5.60 -20.52
N THR A 74 -32.48 -4.39 -20.39
CA THR A 74 -33.91 -4.17 -20.64
C THR A 74 -34.04 -3.91 -22.13
N GLY A 75 -34.85 -4.70 -22.80
CA GLY A 75 -35.10 -4.68 -24.24
C GLY A 75 -35.85 -5.93 -24.63
#